data_AF-A0A2Z5WSN3-F1
#
_entry.id   AF-A0A2Z5WSN3-F1
#
_cell.length_a   1.000
_cell.length_b   1.000
_cell.length_c   1.000
_cell.angle_alpha   90.00
_cell.angle_beta   90.00
_cell.angle_gamma   90.00
#
_symmetry.space_group_name_H-M   'P 1'
#
loop_
_entity.id
_entity.type
_entity.pdbx_description
1 polymer ?
#
loop_
_entity_poly.entity_id
_entity_poly.type
_entity_poly.pdbx_seq_one_letter_code
_entity_poly.pdbx_strand_id
1 'polypeptide(L)'
;MLEVASILLTLNLSATPNLDSHSSGNPLPIKIAHEVRTSQEVGGTIHIEPNDRPIAGKKTRIWIALTKRGGEIIPYEKCNCQMEVRSLTDRNLKFTVSNSLAIIDRFLGLPSLEVTFPQIGRYELQLNGSPRDNADFAPFELTFTTNVGR
;
A
#
# COMPACT_ATOMS: atom_id res chain seq x y z
N MET A 1 -35.94 16.33 -57.11
CA MET A 1 -36.58 17.63 -56.79
C MET A 1 -37.40 17.45 -55.52
N LEU A 2 -37.57 18.53 -54.76
CA LEU A 2 -38.19 18.65 -53.42
C LEU A 2 -37.31 18.25 -52.22
N GLU A 3 -37.02 19.28 -51.41
CA GLU A 3 -36.83 19.24 -49.94
C GLU A 3 -38.18 18.81 -49.26
N VAL A 4 -38.40 18.67 -47.95
CA VAL A 4 -37.94 19.38 -46.71
C VAL A 4 -38.24 18.42 -45.51
N ALA A 5 -37.84 18.62 -44.24
CA ALA A 5 -37.09 19.68 -43.55
C ALA A 5 -36.34 19.10 -42.32
N SER A 6 -35.46 19.90 -41.70
CA SER A 6 -34.91 19.63 -40.36
C SER A 6 -35.91 19.95 -39.26
N ILE A 7 -36.00 19.09 -38.24
CA ILE A 7 -36.68 19.41 -36.97
C ILE A 7 -35.61 19.65 -35.90
N LEU A 8 -35.42 20.91 -35.51
CA LEU A 8 -34.66 21.25 -34.31
C LEU A 8 -35.49 20.93 -33.07
N LEU A 9 -34.94 20.13 -32.16
CA LEU A 9 -35.49 19.98 -30.81
C LEU A 9 -34.79 20.98 -29.87
N THR A 10 -35.41 22.13 -29.64
CA THR A 10 -34.95 23.11 -28.65
C THR A 10 -35.39 22.71 -27.25
N LEU A 11 -34.47 22.16 -26.46
CA LEU A 11 -34.65 21.96 -25.01
C LEU A 11 -34.02 23.13 -24.24
N ASN A 12 -34.85 24.09 -23.84
CA ASN A 12 -34.47 25.10 -22.85
C ASN A 12 -34.84 24.59 -21.45
N LEU A 13 -33.86 24.46 -20.56
CA LEU A 13 -34.12 24.31 -19.11
C LEU A 13 -33.09 25.08 -18.28
N SER A 14 -33.52 26.26 -17.82
CA SER A 14 -33.16 26.94 -16.56
C SER A 14 -31.76 26.75 -15.92
N ALA A 15 -30.90 27.73 -16.18
CA ALA A 15 -30.06 28.48 -15.22
C ALA A 15 -29.64 27.89 -13.85
N THR A 16 -28.32 27.72 -13.68
CA THR A 16 -27.46 28.14 -12.53
C THR A 16 -27.64 27.46 -11.14
N PRO A 17 -26.57 27.27 -10.32
CA PRO A 17 -25.40 28.15 -10.22
C PRO A 17 -24.02 27.55 -10.48
N ASN A 18 -23.10 28.48 -10.72
CA ASN A 18 -21.67 28.27 -10.83
C ASN A 18 -21.10 27.68 -9.53
N LEU A 19 -20.20 26.71 -9.64
CA LEU A 19 -19.34 26.28 -8.55
C LEU A 19 -17.90 26.20 -9.06
N ASP A 20 -17.19 27.32 -8.93
CA ASP A 20 -15.76 27.42 -9.24
C ASP A 20 -14.95 26.52 -8.29
N SER A 21 -14.73 25.26 -8.66
CA SER A 21 -13.74 24.41 -8.00
C SER A 21 -12.38 24.56 -8.68
N HIS A 22 -11.71 25.67 -8.36
CA HIS A 22 -10.26 25.77 -8.54
C HIS A 22 -9.58 24.69 -7.68
N SER A 23 -9.35 23.52 -8.28
CA SER A 23 -8.38 22.54 -7.81
C SER A 23 -7.48 22.12 -8.95
N SER A 24 -6.59 23.04 -9.34
CA SER A 24 -5.42 22.76 -10.18
C SER A 24 -4.35 22.00 -9.38
N GLY A 25 -4.77 20.88 -8.78
CA GLY A 25 -3.91 19.85 -8.21
C GLY A 25 -4.14 18.57 -9.00
N ASN A 26 -3.34 18.37 -10.06
CA ASN A 26 -3.33 17.09 -10.78
C ASN A 26 -3.03 16.00 -9.75
N PRO A 27 -3.95 15.04 -9.47
CA PRO A 27 -3.69 14.02 -8.47
C PRO A 27 -2.44 13.27 -8.90
N LEU A 28 -1.37 13.35 -8.10
CA LEU A 28 -0.20 12.52 -8.34
C LEU A 28 -0.71 11.08 -8.40
N PRO A 29 -0.45 10.32 -9.48
CA PRO A 29 -0.97 8.98 -9.62
C PRO A 29 -0.45 8.19 -8.43
N ILE A 30 -1.37 7.84 -7.50
CA ILE A 30 -1.01 7.06 -6.33
C ILE A 30 -0.45 5.75 -6.89
N LYS A 31 0.83 5.55 -6.64
CA LYS A 31 1.58 4.37 -7.03
C LYS A 31 1.17 3.22 -6.10
N ILE A 32 -0.07 2.74 -6.26
CA ILE A 32 -0.65 1.69 -5.44
C ILE A 32 0.05 0.37 -5.79
N ALA A 33 1.06 0.04 -4.98
CA ALA A 33 1.70 -1.27 -4.79
C ALA A 33 2.18 -2.03 -6.05
N HIS A 34 3.50 -2.20 -6.18
CA HIS A 34 4.11 -2.93 -7.31
C HIS A 34 4.57 -4.36 -6.99
N GLU A 35 4.44 -4.82 -5.74
CA GLU A 35 4.95 -6.13 -5.34
C GLU A 35 3.91 -6.91 -4.53
N VAL A 36 3.43 -8.00 -5.12
CA VAL A 36 2.62 -9.03 -4.44
C VAL A 36 3.51 -10.23 -4.16
N ARG A 37 3.39 -10.78 -2.95
CA ARG A 37 4.01 -12.05 -2.54
C ARG A 37 2.92 -12.97 -2.03
N THR A 38 3.08 -14.28 -2.23
CA THR A 38 2.13 -15.28 -1.78
C THR A 38 2.85 -16.44 -1.08
N SER A 39 2.24 -16.96 -0.02
CA SER A 39 2.67 -18.17 0.67
C SER A 39 1.43 -18.96 1.10
N GLN A 40 1.32 -20.20 0.62
CA GLN A 40 0.16 -21.08 0.76
C GLN A 40 -1.16 -20.44 0.25
N GLU A 41 -1.91 -19.82 1.14
CA GLU A 41 -3.17 -19.13 0.85
C GLU A 41 -3.14 -17.65 1.22
N VAL A 42 -2.05 -17.15 1.82
CA VAL A 42 -1.88 -15.75 2.19
C VAL A 42 -1.15 -15.00 1.08
N GLY A 43 -1.74 -13.90 0.61
CA GLY A 43 -1.12 -12.90 -0.23
C GLY A 43 -0.82 -11.63 0.57
N GLY A 44 0.33 -11.00 0.31
CA GLY A 44 0.68 -9.70 0.85
C GLY A 44 1.06 -8.72 -0.27
N THR A 45 0.55 -7.50 -0.16
CA THR A 45 0.74 -6.41 -1.13
C THR A 45 1.38 -5.23 -0.41
N ILE A 46 2.61 -4.84 -0.79
CA ILE A 46 3.41 -3.82 -0.09
C ILE A 46 3.38 -2.45 -0.77
N HIS A 47 3.46 -1.38 0.03
CA HIS A 47 3.75 0.00 -0.39
C HIS A 47 4.70 0.66 0.63
N ILE A 48 5.61 1.52 0.17
CA ILE A 48 6.69 2.13 1.00
C ILE A 48 6.77 3.65 0.76
N GLU A 49 6.79 4.49 1.79
CA GLU A 49 6.97 5.94 1.62
C GLU A 49 8.43 6.42 1.57
N PRO A 50 8.72 7.50 0.83
CA PRO A 50 7.85 8.13 -0.17
C PRO A 50 7.91 7.42 -1.52
N ASN A 51 6.76 7.05 -2.10
CA ASN A 51 6.65 6.54 -3.49
C ASN A 51 7.64 5.39 -3.84
N ASP A 52 7.71 4.36 -3.01
CA ASP A 52 8.65 3.22 -3.08
C ASP A 52 10.14 3.61 -3.03
N ARG A 53 10.48 4.78 -2.48
CA ARG A 53 11.85 5.33 -2.39
C ARG A 53 12.20 5.74 -0.97
N PRO A 54 12.37 4.78 -0.04
CA PRO A 54 12.78 5.07 1.33
C PRO A 54 14.15 5.77 1.37
N ILE A 55 14.34 6.65 2.37
CA ILE A 55 15.55 7.45 2.54
C ILE A 55 16.30 7.01 3.79
N ALA A 56 17.61 6.79 3.67
CA ALA A 56 18.48 6.41 4.78
C ALA A 56 18.45 7.45 5.91
N GLY A 57 18.40 6.98 7.16
CA GLY A 57 18.32 7.81 8.36
C GLY A 57 16.97 8.48 8.60
N LYS A 58 15.99 8.36 7.69
CA LYS A 58 14.64 8.90 7.87
C LYS A 58 13.64 7.79 8.22
N LYS A 59 12.62 8.15 9.00
CA LYS A 59 11.45 7.31 9.22
C LYS A 59 10.74 7.08 7.87
N THR A 60 10.60 5.81 7.53
CA THR A 60 9.85 5.28 6.39
C THR A 60 8.57 4.66 6.92
N ARG A 61 7.41 4.98 6.32
CA ARG A 61 6.18 4.22 6.56
C ARG A 61 6.07 3.08 5.55
N ILE A 62 5.68 1.90 6.03
CA ILE A 62 5.45 0.73 5.20
C ILE A 62 4.06 0.19 5.52
N TRP A 63 3.28 -0.08 4.47
CA TRP A 63 2.02 -0.79 4.56
C TRP A 63 2.15 -2.13 3.85
N ILE A 64 1.56 -3.17 4.45
CA ILE A 64 1.40 -4.46 3.80
C ILE A 64 -0.06 -4.84 3.98
N ALA A 65 -0.81 -4.94 2.90
CA ALA A 65 -2.18 -5.45 2.94
C ALA A 65 -2.15 -6.97 2.82
N LEU A 66 -2.68 -7.69 3.80
CA LEU A 66 -2.77 -9.15 3.80
C LEU A 66 -4.15 -9.62 3.34
N THR A 67 -4.19 -10.65 2.51
CA THR A 67 -5.42 -11.28 2.02
C THR A 67 -5.28 -12.80 1.99
N LYS A 68 -6.39 -13.52 2.11
CA LYS A 68 -6.49 -14.95 1.79
C LYS A 68 -6.76 -15.14 0.30
N ARG A 69 -6.58 -16.37 -0.19
CA ARG A 69 -7.04 -16.83 -1.51
C ARG A 69 -8.52 -16.49 -1.67
N GLY A 70 -8.87 -15.80 -2.76
CA GLY A 70 -10.21 -15.24 -2.99
C GLY A 70 -10.35 -13.76 -2.62
N GLY A 71 -9.34 -13.14 -2.00
CA GLY A 71 -9.28 -11.70 -1.75
C GLY A 71 -9.85 -11.23 -0.41
N GLU A 72 -10.28 -12.15 0.46
CA GLU A 72 -10.71 -11.84 1.84
C GLU A 72 -9.54 -11.21 2.62
N ILE A 73 -9.73 -10.04 3.23
CA ILE A 73 -8.67 -9.35 3.98
C ILE A 73 -8.36 -10.11 5.27
N ILE A 74 -7.07 -10.26 5.60
CA ILE A 74 -6.61 -10.74 6.91
C ILE A 74 -6.34 -9.52 7.80
N PRO A 75 -7.13 -9.28 8.86
CA PRO A 75 -6.88 -8.18 9.79
C PRO A 75 -5.63 -8.42 10.63
N TYR A 76 -4.82 -7.40 10.88
CA TYR A 76 -3.55 -7.58 11.60
C TYR A 76 -3.72 -7.87 13.09
N GLU A 77 -4.84 -7.49 13.70
CA GLU A 77 -5.23 -7.92 15.04
C GLU A 77 -5.37 -9.45 15.12
N LYS A 78 -5.67 -10.13 13.99
CA LYS A 78 -5.72 -11.59 13.85
C LYS A 78 -4.40 -12.23 13.43
N CYS A 79 -3.33 -11.46 13.28
CA CYS A 79 -2.00 -11.96 12.94
C CYS A 79 -0.97 -11.78 14.08
N ASN A 80 -0.25 -12.85 14.42
CA ASN A 80 1.04 -12.77 15.09
C ASN A 80 2.13 -12.39 14.07
N CYS A 81 2.03 -11.18 13.53
CA CYS A 81 2.89 -10.68 12.47
C CYS A 81 4.17 -10.03 13.03
N GLN A 82 5.32 -10.40 12.49
CA GLN A 82 6.64 -9.86 12.82
C GLN A 82 7.46 -9.65 11.55
N MET A 83 8.15 -8.52 11.42
CA MET A 83 9.02 -8.23 10.26
C MET A 83 10.49 -8.17 10.65
N GLU A 84 11.33 -8.96 9.98
CA GLU A 84 12.79 -8.77 9.96
C GLU A 84 13.17 -7.92 8.74
N VAL A 85 14.10 -6.99 8.93
CA VAL A 85 14.71 -6.18 7.89
C VAL A 85 16.19 -6.54 7.82
N ARG A 86 16.66 -6.96 6.64
CA ARG A 86 18.03 -7.43 6.39
C ARG A 86 18.64 -6.65 5.24
N SER A 87 19.85 -6.11 5.41
CA SER A 87 20.56 -5.51 4.28
C SER A 87 21.19 -6.59 3.40
N LEU A 88 21.01 -6.46 2.09
CA LEU A 88 21.68 -7.27 1.09
C LEU A 88 23.05 -6.68 0.69
N THR A 89 23.30 -5.42 1.08
CA THR A 89 24.58 -4.72 0.87
C THR A 89 25.54 -4.95 2.04
N ASP A 90 25.04 -4.88 3.28
CA ASP A 90 25.81 -5.17 4.50
C ASP A 90 25.19 -6.36 5.24
N ARG A 91 25.80 -7.54 5.11
CA ARG A 91 25.24 -8.79 5.65
C ARG A 91 25.19 -8.84 7.19
N ASN A 92 25.88 -7.95 7.88
CA ASN A 92 25.82 -7.86 9.35
C ASN A 92 24.63 -7.04 9.82
N LEU A 93 24.09 -6.16 8.97
CA LEU A 93 22.94 -5.33 9.29
C LEU A 93 21.63 -6.11 9.12
N LYS A 94 21.09 -6.59 10.23
CA LYS A 94 19.71 -7.06 10.35
C LYS A 94 19.06 -6.59 11.64
N PHE A 95 17.75 -6.38 11.63
CA PHE A 95 16.98 -6.03 12.82
C PHE A 95 15.50 -6.42 12.67
N THR A 96 14.85 -6.73 13.79
CA THR A 96 13.40 -6.92 13.85
C THR A 96 12.72 -5.57 14.07
N VAL A 97 11.63 -5.31 13.36
CA VAL A 97 10.77 -4.14 13.64
C VAL A 97 10.01 -4.41 14.93
N SER A 98 10.32 -3.66 15.98
CA SER A 98 9.84 -3.91 17.35
C SER A 98 8.41 -3.42 17.62
N ASN A 99 7.88 -2.53 16.78
CA ASN A 99 6.51 -2.06 16.88
C ASN A 99 5.56 -3.13 16.33
N SER A 100 4.49 -3.43 17.05
CA SER A 100 3.33 -4.08 16.45
C SER A 100 2.82 -3.24 15.29
N LEU A 101 2.21 -3.90 14.30
CA LEU A 101 1.51 -3.26 13.18
C LEU A 101 0.23 -2.59 13.69
N ALA A 102 0.43 -1.43 14.32
CA ALA A 102 -0.64 -0.53 14.71
C ALA A 102 -1.29 0.09 13.46
N ILE A 103 -2.55 0.47 13.58
CA ILE A 103 -3.19 1.35 12.60
C ILE A 103 -2.66 2.77 12.85
N ILE A 104 -1.44 3.05 12.37
CA ILE A 104 -0.79 4.37 12.48
C ILE A 104 -1.48 5.37 11.53
N ASP A 105 -2.05 4.89 10.42
CA ASP A 105 -2.72 5.73 9.42
C ASP A 105 -4.17 5.32 9.19
N ARG A 106 -5.08 6.28 9.36
CA ARG A 106 -6.53 6.09 9.13
C ARG A 106 -6.95 6.41 7.69
N PHE A 107 -6.06 6.93 6.84
CA PHE A 107 -6.43 7.41 5.50
C PHE A 107 -6.84 6.28 4.54
N LEU A 108 -6.33 5.05 4.75
CA LEU A 108 -6.74 3.84 4.01
C LEU A 108 -7.31 2.73 4.91
N GLY A 109 -7.32 2.93 6.24
CA GLY A 109 -7.62 1.88 7.22
C GLY A 109 -6.61 0.71 7.24
N LEU A 110 -5.52 0.79 6.46
CA LEU A 110 -4.51 -0.25 6.36
C LEU A 110 -3.49 -0.12 7.51
N PRO A 111 -3.22 -1.21 8.24
CA PRO A 111 -2.17 -1.22 9.25
C PRO A 111 -0.79 -0.97 8.62
N SER A 112 0.07 -0.30 9.37
CA SER A 112 1.36 0.17 8.87
C SER A 112 2.39 0.18 9.98
N LEU A 113 3.66 0.11 9.61
CA LEU A 113 4.77 0.21 10.54
C LEU A 113 5.75 1.30 10.12
N GLU A 114 6.57 1.75 11.07
CA GLU A 114 7.67 2.67 10.81
C GLU A 114 9.01 1.94 10.89
N VAL A 115 9.83 2.10 9.85
CA VAL A 115 11.21 1.60 9.77
C VAL A 115 12.14 2.79 9.60
N THR A 116 13.32 2.76 10.22
CA THR A 116 14.42 3.64 9.85
C THR A 116 15.54 2.78 9.29
N PHE A 117 15.78 2.86 7.98
CA PHE A 117 16.92 2.20 7.35
C PHE A 117 18.19 3.00 7.68
N PRO A 118 19.21 2.43 8.35
CA PRO A 118 20.32 3.22 8.87
C PRO A 118 21.33 3.64 7.78
N GLN A 119 21.35 2.95 6.63
CA GLN A 119 22.26 3.25 5.52
C GLN A 119 21.59 3.06 4.15
N ILE A 120 22.23 3.59 3.11
CA ILE A 120 21.84 3.36 1.72
C ILE A 120 22.14 1.92 1.31
N GLY A 121 21.36 1.37 0.37
CA GLY A 121 21.58 0.03 -0.16
C GLY A 121 20.29 -0.72 -0.45
N ARG A 122 20.43 -2.00 -0.80
CA ARG A 122 19.27 -2.88 -1.02
C ARG A 122 18.94 -3.63 0.27
N TYR A 123 17.65 -3.68 0.59
CA TYR A 123 17.13 -4.37 1.76
C TYR A 123 16.10 -5.42 1.36
N GLU A 124 16.05 -6.47 2.17
CA GLU A 124 15.02 -7.48 2.19
C GLU A 124 14.13 -7.22 3.43
N LEU A 125 12.83 -7.39 3.25
CA LEU A 125 11.82 -7.25 4.29
C LEU A 125 11.04 -8.56 4.35
N GLN A 126 11.29 -9.35 5.39
CA GLN A 126 10.67 -10.66 5.60
C GLN A 126 9.56 -10.51 6.65
N LEU A 127 8.30 -10.58 6.21
CA LEU A 127 7.14 -10.61 7.08
C LEU A 127 6.76 -12.07 7.37
N ASN A 128 6.95 -12.47 8.62
CA ASN A 128 6.49 -13.75 9.15
C ASN A 128 5.15 -13.54 9.87
N GLY A 129 4.22 -14.47 9.74
CA GLY A 129 2.91 -14.38 10.39
C GLY A 129 2.31 -15.74 10.72
N SER A 130 1.55 -15.80 11.81
CA SER A 130 0.71 -16.95 12.16
C SER A 130 -0.65 -16.46 12.69
N PRO A 131 -1.71 -17.28 12.61
CA PRO A 131 -3.03 -16.91 13.12
C PRO A 131 -3.00 -16.64 14.63
N ARG A 132 -3.85 -15.70 15.06
CA ARG A 132 -4.26 -15.52 16.46
C ARG A 132 -5.65 -16.10 16.67
N ASP A 133 -5.90 -16.59 17.88
CA ASP A 133 -7.17 -17.23 18.26
C ASP A 133 -7.55 -18.32 17.22
N ASN A 134 -8.82 -18.34 16.80
CA ASN A 134 -9.36 -19.19 15.75
C ASN A 134 -9.35 -18.51 14.37
N ALA A 135 -8.35 -17.68 14.05
CA ALA A 135 -8.23 -17.08 12.73
C ALA A 135 -7.90 -18.13 11.66
N ASP A 136 -8.72 -18.17 10.61
CA ASP A 136 -8.65 -19.17 9.54
C ASP A 136 -7.66 -18.74 8.44
N PHE A 137 -6.36 -18.90 8.70
CA PHE A 137 -5.30 -18.87 7.69
C PHE A 137 -4.03 -19.60 8.16
N ALA A 138 -3.31 -20.24 7.24
CA ALA A 138 -2.06 -20.94 7.52
C ALA A 138 -0.89 -19.98 7.86
N PRO A 139 0.05 -20.36 8.75
CA PRO A 139 1.28 -19.59 9.00
C PRO A 139 2.08 -19.34 7.73
N PHE A 140 2.65 -18.14 7.57
CA PHE A 140 3.24 -17.68 6.33
C PHE A 140 4.57 -16.93 6.52
N GLU A 141 5.34 -16.88 5.44
CA GLU A 141 6.51 -16.02 5.25
C GLU A 141 6.33 -15.30 3.91
N LEU A 142 6.50 -13.98 3.89
CA LEU A 142 6.45 -13.14 2.69
C LEU A 142 7.68 -12.23 2.63
N THR A 143 8.43 -12.33 1.53
CA THR A 143 9.72 -11.64 1.37
C THR A 143 9.68 -10.62 0.25
N PHE A 144 9.85 -9.34 0.61
CA PHE A 144 9.86 -8.19 -0.29
C PHE A 144 11.27 -7.59 -0.38
N THR A 145 11.55 -6.77 -1.40
CA THR A 145 12.83 -6.02 -1.45
C THR A 145 12.67 -4.55 -1.80
N THR A 146 13.47 -3.69 -1.19
CA THR A 146 13.48 -2.24 -1.49
C THR A 146 14.91 -1.70 -1.67
N ASN A 147 15.03 -0.55 -2.33
CA ASN A 147 16.29 0.17 -2.52
C ASN A 147 16.21 1.50 -1.75
N VAL A 148 17.09 1.68 -0.77
CA VAL A 148 17.15 2.85 0.11
C VAL A 148 18.11 3.88 -0.47
N GLY A 149 17.61 5.10 -0.70
CA GLY A 149 18.32 6.24 -1.25
C GLY A 149 18.79 7.27 -0.21
N ARG A 150 19.24 8.42 -0.70
CA ARG A 150 19.58 9.63 0.09
C ARG A 150 18.42 10.63 0.06
#